data_AF-A0A0F4R1C9-F1
#
_entry.id   AF-A0A0F4R1C9-F1
#
_cell.length_a   1.000
_cell.length_b   1.000
_cell.length_c   1.000
_cell.angle_alpha   90.00
_cell.angle_beta   90.00
_cell.angle_gamma   90.00
#
_symmetry.space_group_name_H-M   'P 1'
#
loop_
_entity.id
_entity.type
_entity.pdbx_description
1 polymer ?
#
loop_
_entity_poly.entity_id
_entity_poly.type
_entity_poly.pdbx_seq_one_letter_code
_entity_poly.pdbx_strand_id
1 'polypeptide(L)'
;MLSFNYRLKSRCFSAILTTLMASLCITANSASLANQGLSESIDHYSSINYQVRNSAQRQLTYAKPGTQTTILTLLESKNSLQLKQGIKAFQPLFQSVQKQQNYQNLKKAFIDQNGVERQADLTNELNELDQEVSALSTQVNNEKDVNKKAKLNSELGKLKQEQRNLEKAIKGIKRKQNSLTSLPVYDLSQVFAHAYKKNFFLVDSESLYLVNVKVTRARYQDSLSGKSLSVNELDYRIDSQITLASPNKFSRQDRSVLKLTYHQDTLMHFSYRQQEGVLSHLEDAALSEFARLLKSTPLEPKELSFKGETLTNLYLWSNADQEKTLEVSYKETGKRKNLIQVKVSAQTNVFDPKQSSTALEKHIGVLAVAKGQRLVELKKIQTINGKKDIGWDQDIRNGIIKLGPETIFVSKEDYYGYEGLWYLASWMSRNNIKLKRIFLINGTEPISLTAKLTKAGEVEISKAGNALYQFSVDSNGFVTNLFFTPSKQMLTLVSKETKSTKANKAKIKQYMQNNKIILL
;
A
#
# COMPACT_ATOMS: atom_id res chain seq x y z
N MET A 1 21.25 12.21 -57.83
CA MET A 1 19.99 12.14 -58.60
C MET A 1 18.98 11.43 -57.72
N LEU A 2 18.09 12.19 -57.08
CA LEU A 2 16.80 12.57 -57.67
C LEU A 2 15.97 11.31 -57.95
N SER A 3 15.22 10.82 -56.96
CA SER A 3 13.91 11.34 -56.53
C SER A 3 12.79 10.85 -57.42
N PHE A 4 11.72 10.42 -56.76
CA PHE A 4 10.35 10.88 -57.03
C PHE A 4 9.73 10.33 -58.34
N ASN A 5 8.49 9.88 -58.39
CA ASN A 5 7.42 9.92 -57.42
C ASN A 5 6.17 9.30 -58.05
N TYR A 6 5.22 8.94 -57.16
CA TYR A 6 3.79 9.23 -57.29
C TYR A 6 2.98 8.40 -58.29
N ARG A 7 1.71 8.09 -58.07
CA ARG A 7 0.69 8.27 -57.00
C ARG A 7 -0.47 7.37 -57.52
N LEU A 8 -1.37 6.81 -56.71
CA LEU A 8 -2.43 7.50 -55.95
C LEU A 8 -3.14 6.43 -55.09
N LYS A 9 -3.22 6.63 -53.77
CA LYS A 9 -4.44 6.97 -52.99
C LYS A 9 -5.53 5.87 -53.02
N SER A 10 -5.93 5.28 -51.90
CA SER A 10 -6.82 5.95 -50.93
C SER A 10 -7.12 5.02 -49.73
N ARG A 11 -7.08 5.57 -48.51
CA ARG A 11 -7.67 5.06 -47.24
C ARG A 11 -6.95 3.93 -46.51
N CYS A 12 -6.06 4.31 -45.58
CA CYS A 12 -6.00 3.83 -44.19
C CYS A 12 -4.90 4.58 -43.39
N PHE A 13 -4.98 5.91 -43.39
CA PHE A 13 -4.18 6.78 -42.53
C PHE A 13 -5.14 7.75 -41.84
N SER A 14 -5.66 7.37 -40.68
CA SER A 14 -6.13 8.29 -39.62
C SER A 14 -6.68 7.51 -38.41
N ALA A 15 -5.83 6.94 -37.55
CA ALA A 15 -6.31 6.45 -36.24
C ALA A 15 -5.25 6.29 -35.13
N ILE A 16 -4.00 6.76 -35.27
CA ILE A 16 -2.97 6.60 -34.20
C ILE A 16 -2.28 7.94 -33.88
N LEU A 17 -3.01 9.06 -33.92
CA LEU A 17 -2.48 10.35 -33.42
C LEU A 17 -3.50 11.17 -32.63
N THR A 18 -4.46 10.51 -31.97
CA THR A 18 -5.53 11.17 -31.21
C THR A 18 -5.85 10.53 -29.85
N THR A 19 -4.91 9.81 -29.24
CA THR A 19 -5.08 9.23 -27.89
C THR A 19 -3.92 9.47 -26.92
N LEU A 20 -3.09 10.50 -27.17
CA LEU A 20 -1.92 10.80 -26.33
C LEU A 20 -1.99 12.12 -25.53
N MET A 21 -3.15 12.80 -25.51
CA MET A 21 -3.31 14.06 -24.76
C MET A 21 -4.39 14.04 -23.68
N ALA A 22 -5.12 12.93 -23.51
CA ALA A 22 -6.05 12.77 -22.37
C ALA A 22 -5.38 12.12 -21.14
N SER A 23 -4.23 11.47 -21.30
CA SER A 23 -3.52 10.79 -20.20
C SER A 23 -2.66 11.74 -19.35
N LEU A 24 -2.12 12.82 -19.91
CA LEU A 24 -1.21 13.73 -19.19
C LEU A 24 -1.89 14.57 -18.10
N CYS A 25 -3.19 14.84 -18.22
CA CYS A 25 -3.93 15.60 -17.20
C CYS A 25 -4.33 14.72 -16.01
N ILE A 26 -4.62 13.44 -16.24
CA ILE A 26 -4.94 12.48 -15.16
C ILE A 26 -3.68 12.17 -14.35
N THR A 27 -2.53 12.06 -15.02
CA THR A 27 -1.25 11.73 -14.37
C THR A 27 -0.73 12.80 -13.43
N ALA A 28 -0.96 14.09 -13.72
CA ALA A 28 -0.47 15.17 -12.85
C ALA A 28 -1.19 15.20 -11.49
N ASN A 29 -2.52 15.04 -11.50
CA ASN A 29 -3.34 15.02 -10.29
C ASN A 29 -3.10 13.75 -9.46
N SER A 30 -3.04 12.57 -10.11
CA SER A 30 -2.78 11.32 -9.40
C SER A 30 -1.37 11.28 -8.82
N ALA A 31 -0.36 11.79 -9.55
CA ALA A 31 1.02 11.85 -9.06
C ALA A 31 1.17 12.84 -7.91
N SER A 32 0.48 14.00 -7.94
CA SER A 32 0.51 14.98 -6.86
C SER A 32 0.01 14.41 -5.53
N LEU A 33 -1.14 13.74 -5.55
CA LEU A 33 -1.70 13.10 -4.37
C LEU A 33 -0.83 11.93 -3.93
N ALA A 34 -0.36 11.07 -4.85
CA ALA A 34 0.49 9.93 -4.52
C ALA A 34 1.81 10.37 -3.86
N ASN A 35 2.45 11.43 -4.36
CA ASN A 35 3.64 12.04 -3.75
C ASN A 35 3.36 12.58 -2.34
N GLN A 36 2.11 12.91 -2.04
CA GLN A 36 1.66 13.33 -0.70
C GLN A 36 1.14 12.15 0.15
N GLY A 37 1.25 10.92 -0.33
CA GLY A 37 0.76 9.71 0.34
C GLY A 37 -0.77 9.57 0.31
N LEU A 38 -1.42 10.08 -0.74
CA LEU A 38 -2.87 10.06 -0.92
C LEU A 38 -3.26 9.57 -2.33
N SER A 39 -4.49 9.11 -2.49
CA SER A 39 -5.11 8.76 -3.76
C SER A 39 -6.61 8.99 -3.69
N GLU A 40 -7.23 9.20 -4.85
CA GLU A 40 -8.69 9.32 -4.94
C GLU A 40 -9.38 7.95 -5.08
N SER A 41 -8.62 6.90 -5.40
CA SER A 41 -9.15 5.52 -5.49
C SER A 41 -8.94 4.79 -4.17
N ILE A 42 -10.01 4.22 -3.62
CA ILE A 42 -9.96 3.41 -2.40
C ILE A 42 -9.15 2.12 -2.60
N ASP A 43 -9.09 1.60 -3.83
CA ASP A 43 -8.39 0.35 -4.15
C ASP A 43 -6.87 0.45 -3.97
N HIS A 44 -6.33 1.68 -3.96
CA HIS A 44 -4.92 1.92 -3.66
C HIS A 44 -4.61 1.92 -2.16
N TYR A 45 -5.61 1.70 -1.30
CA TYR A 45 -5.42 1.73 0.14
C TYR A 45 -5.66 0.36 0.76
N SER A 46 -4.91 0.05 1.82
CA SER A 46 -5.09 -1.15 2.63
C SER A 46 -5.10 -0.78 4.11
N SER A 47 -5.85 -1.53 4.91
CA SER A 47 -5.66 -1.53 6.37
C SER A 47 -4.35 -2.26 6.72
N ILE A 48 -3.73 -1.84 7.83
CA ILE A 48 -2.65 -2.55 8.52
C ILE A 48 -3.05 -2.89 9.96
N ASN A 49 -4.36 -2.99 10.21
CA ASN A 49 -4.85 -3.44 11.50
C ASN A 49 -4.75 -4.96 11.63
N TYR A 50 -3.62 -5.43 12.16
CA TYR A 50 -3.32 -6.86 12.32
C TYR A 50 -4.12 -7.59 13.41
N GLN A 51 -4.98 -6.90 14.16
CA GLN A 51 -5.79 -7.49 15.23
C GLN A 51 -7.24 -7.66 14.78
N VAL A 52 -7.78 -8.86 14.99
CA VAL A 52 -9.21 -9.13 14.76
C VAL A 52 -10.01 -8.46 15.89
N ARG A 53 -10.70 -7.36 15.61
CA ARG A 53 -11.67 -6.79 16.55
C ARG A 53 -13.00 -7.55 16.42
N ASN A 54 -13.54 -7.98 17.56
CA ASN A 54 -14.58 -9.00 17.78
C ASN A 54 -15.92 -8.93 17.01
N SER A 55 -16.08 -8.07 15.98
CA SER A 55 -17.31 -7.93 15.20
C SER A 55 -17.12 -7.58 13.71
N ALA A 56 -15.90 -7.32 13.22
CA ALA A 56 -15.70 -6.87 11.84
C ALA A 56 -15.28 -8.02 10.91
N GLN A 57 -16.06 -8.25 9.86
CA GLN A 57 -15.62 -9.06 8.72
C GLN A 57 -14.47 -8.35 8.02
N ARG A 58 -13.38 -9.09 7.73
CA ARG A 58 -12.22 -8.58 6.98
C ARG A 58 -12.11 -9.34 5.66
N GLN A 59 -11.69 -8.68 4.60
CA GLN A 59 -11.30 -9.34 3.35
C GLN A 59 -9.79 -9.31 3.22
N LEU A 60 -9.20 -10.49 3.04
CA LEU A 60 -7.76 -10.70 2.91
C LEU A 60 -7.46 -11.10 1.47
N THR A 61 -6.74 -10.28 0.73
CA THR A 61 -6.32 -10.56 -0.64
C THR A 61 -4.84 -10.90 -0.65
N TYR A 62 -4.51 -12.05 -1.23
CA TYR A 62 -3.15 -12.56 -1.33
C TYR A 62 -2.69 -12.58 -2.78
N ALA A 63 -1.47 -12.11 -2.99
CA ALA A 63 -0.78 -12.18 -4.27
C ALA A 63 0.37 -13.19 -4.22
N LYS A 64 0.79 -13.65 -5.40
CA LYS A 64 2.02 -14.43 -5.53
C LYS A 64 3.22 -13.53 -5.19
N PRO A 65 4.20 -14.01 -4.38
CA PRO A 65 5.38 -13.25 -4.00
C PRO A 65 6.04 -12.56 -5.20
N GLY A 66 6.34 -11.25 -5.06
CA GLY A 66 6.98 -10.44 -6.09
C GLY A 66 6.10 -10.07 -7.28
N THR A 67 4.79 -10.33 -7.23
CA THR A 67 3.85 -10.00 -8.32
C THR A 67 2.57 -9.35 -7.78
N GLN A 68 1.79 -8.71 -8.66
CA GLN A 68 0.46 -8.20 -8.33
C GLN A 68 -0.66 -9.22 -8.62
N THR A 69 -0.31 -10.42 -9.07
CA THR A 69 -1.28 -11.45 -9.43
C THR A 69 -1.95 -12.00 -8.18
N THR A 70 -3.23 -11.66 -8.00
CA THR A 70 -4.06 -12.20 -6.91
C THR A 70 -4.26 -13.70 -7.12
N ILE A 71 -3.97 -14.49 -6.09
CA ILE A 71 -4.09 -15.95 -6.12
C ILE A 71 -5.16 -16.49 -5.15
N LEU A 72 -5.52 -15.69 -4.15
CA LEU A 72 -6.48 -16.05 -3.12
C LEU A 72 -7.10 -14.80 -2.50
N THR A 73 -8.42 -14.79 -2.31
CA THR A 73 -9.16 -13.79 -1.56
C THR A 73 -10.01 -14.53 -0.51
N LEU A 74 -9.84 -14.15 0.75
CA LEU A 74 -10.53 -14.75 1.89
C LEU A 74 -11.46 -13.73 2.56
N LEU A 75 -12.56 -14.23 3.10
CA LEU A 75 -13.38 -13.52 4.07
C LEU A 75 -13.09 -14.08 5.44
N GLU A 76 -12.57 -13.24 6.31
CA GLU A 76 -12.26 -13.57 7.68
C GLU A 76 -13.33 -13.02 8.62
N SER A 77 -13.83 -13.90 9.49
CA SER A 77 -14.73 -13.57 10.58
C SER A 77 -14.20 -14.17 11.88
N LYS A 78 -14.83 -13.86 13.03
CA LYS A 78 -14.37 -14.14 14.40
C LYS A 78 -13.68 -15.50 14.60
N ASN A 79 -14.12 -16.57 13.92
CA ASN A 79 -13.50 -17.91 13.97
C ASN A 79 -13.49 -18.64 12.61
N SER A 80 -13.53 -17.91 11.49
CA SER A 80 -13.63 -18.57 10.18
C SER A 80 -12.85 -17.83 9.11
N LEU A 81 -12.08 -18.58 8.33
CA LEU A 81 -11.56 -18.15 7.03
C LEU A 81 -12.40 -18.83 5.96
N GLN A 82 -13.11 -18.04 5.17
CA GLN A 82 -13.92 -18.52 4.05
C GLN A 82 -13.26 -18.12 2.73
N LEU A 83 -13.19 -19.06 1.80
CA LEU A 83 -12.71 -18.81 0.45
C LEU A 83 -13.75 -17.97 -0.31
N LYS A 84 -13.37 -16.77 -0.74
CA LYS A 84 -14.18 -15.96 -1.68
C LYS A 84 -13.77 -16.24 -3.12
N GLN A 85 -12.48 -16.25 -3.39
CA GLN A 85 -11.91 -16.55 -4.71
C GLN A 85 -10.52 -17.16 -4.54
N GLY A 86 -10.11 -18.07 -5.41
CA GLY A 86 -8.73 -18.56 -5.40
C GLY A 86 -8.45 -19.58 -6.49
N ILE A 87 -7.16 -19.80 -6.75
CA ILE A 87 -6.72 -20.83 -7.69
C ILE A 87 -7.05 -22.23 -7.18
N LYS A 88 -7.24 -23.20 -8.10
CA LYS A 88 -7.61 -24.59 -7.76
C LYS A 88 -6.66 -25.26 -6.76
N ALA A 89 -5.38 -24.89 -6.78
CA ALA A 89 -4.36 -25.47 -5.91
C ALA A 89 -4.64 -25.27 -4.40
N PHE A 90 -5.40 -24.23 -4.02
CA PHE A 90 -5.73 -23.94 -2.62
C PHE A 90 -7.08 -24.50 -2.16
N GLN A 91 -7.88 -25.08 -3.06
CA GLN A 91 -9.17 -25.67 -2.72
C GLN A 91 -9.11 -26.69 -1.55
N PRO A 92 -8.08 -27.55 -1.44
CA PRO A 92 -7.95 -28.48 -0.31
C PRO A 92 -7.85 -27.81 1.07
N LEU A 93 -7.44 -26.53 1.14
CA LEU A 93 -7.38 -25.76 2.40
C LEU A 93 -8.77 -25.37 2.94
N PHE A 94 -9.84 -25.59 2.16
CA PHE A 94 -11.20 -25.16 2.50
C PHE A 94 -12.24 -26.27 2.38
N GLN A 95 -11.81 -27.50 2.07
CA GLN A 95 -12.68 -28.66 1.93
C GLN A 95 -12.50 -29.58 3.15
N SER A 96 -13.54 -29.68 3.97
CA SER A 96 -13.57 -30.61 5.11
C SER A 96 -13.62 -32.05 4.63
N VAL A 97 -12.91 -32.94 5.31
CA VAL A 97 -12.92 -34.37 5.01
C VAL A 97 -13.82 -35.10 6.00
N GLN A 98 -14.64 -36.02 5.52
CA GLN A 98 -15.47 -36.84 6.41
C GLN A 98 -14.59 -37.80 7.21
N LYS A 99 -14.57 -37.58 8.53
CA LYS A 99 -13.76 -38.36 9.46
C LYS A 99 -14.38 -39.74 9.69
N GLN A 100 -13.57 -40.80 9.56
CA GLN A 100 -13.96 -42.16 9.94
C GLN A 100 -14.06 -42.29 11.47
N GLN A 101 -14.99 -43.12 11.95
CA GLN A 101 -15.20 -43.32 13.39
C GLN A 101 -14.02 -44.04 14.08
N ASN A 102 -13.16 -44.76 13.34
CA ASN A 102 -12.15 -45.67 13.92
C ASN A 102 -10.68 -45.25 13.71
N TYR A 103 -10.36 -43.96 13.79
CA TYR A 103 -8.95 -43.53 13.72
C TYR A 103 -8.10 -44.07 14.87
N GLN A 104 -8.69 -44.45 16.01
CA GLN A 104 -7.94 -44.99 17.15
C GLN A 104 -7.17 -46.26 16.79
N ASN A 105 -7.78 -47.17 16.01
CA ASN A 105 -7.07 -48.36 15.55
C ASN A 105 -5.96 -48.04 14.56
N LEU A 106 -6.20 -47.06 13.67
CA LEU A 106 -5.21 -46.62 12.68
C LEU A 106 -3.98 -45.96 13.32
N LYS A 107 -4.17 -45.18 14.40
CA LYS A 107 -3.07 -44.54 15.13
C LYS A 107 -2.09 -45.54 15.75
N LYS A 108 -2.52 -46.78 16.04
CA LYS A 108 -1.63 -47.82 16.58
C LYS A 108 -0.50 -48.19 15.61
N ALA A 109 -0.72 -48.03 14.31
CA ALA A 109 0.30 -48.30 13.29
C ALA A 109 1.49 -47.32 13.35
N PHE A 110 1.37 -46.19 14.06
CA PHE A 110 2.44 -45.21 14.27
C PHE A 110 3.29 -45.49 15.52
N ILE A 111 2.92 -46.50 16.30
CA ILE A 111 3.69 -46.90 17.49
C ILE A 111 4.95 -47.64 17.02
N ASP A 112 6.09 -47.26 17.57
CA ASP A 112 7.38 -47.92 17.35
C ASP A 112 7.33 -49.40 17.78
N GLN A 113 7.48 -50.32 16.82
CA GLN A 113 7.43 -51.77 17.07
C GLN A 113 8.55 -52.22 18.02
N ASN A 114 9.75 -51.64 17.93
CA ASN A 114 10.84 -51.94 18.86
C ASN A 114 10.47 -51.59 20.31
N GLY A 115 9.70 -50.51 20.49
CA GLY A 115 9.18 -50.13 21.80
C GLY A 115 8.10 -51.09 22.31
N VAL A 116 7.30 -51.69 21.42
CA VAL A 116 6.30 -52.70 21.76
C VAL A 116 6.96 -54.01 22.15
N GLU A 117 7.94 -54.47 21.37
CA GLU A 117 8.73 -55.67 21.64
C GLU A 117 9.48 -55.53 22.97
N ARG A 118 10.20 -54.42 23.17
CA ARG A 118 10.87 -54.14 24.44
C ARG A 118 9.91 -54.09 25.62
N GLN A 119 8.67 -53.60 25.43
CA GLN A 119 7.67 -53.64 26.49
C GLN A 119 7.27 -55.08 26.82
N ALA A 120 7.11 -55.94 25.82
CA ALA A 120 6.80 -57.35 26.01
C ALA A 120 7.94 -58.06 26.75
N ASP A 121 9.19 -57.82 26.34
CA ASP A 121 10.38 -58.38 27.01
C ASP A 121 10.46 -57.97 28.48
N LEU A 122 10.34 -56.66 28.77
CA LEU A 122 10.32 -56.16 30.15
C LEU A 122 9.14 -56.71 30.96
N THR A 123 8.01 -57.00 30.32
CA THR A 123 6.84 -57.58 30.98
C THR A 123 7.09 -59.05 31.32
N ASN A 124 7.76 -59.80 30.45
CA ASN A 124 8.18 -61.17 30.73
C ASN A 124 9.22 -61.21 31.87
N GLU A 125 10.23 -60.34 31.82
CA GLU A 125 11.23 -60.19 32.89
C GLU A 125 10.59 -59.82 34.23
N LEU A 126 9.58 -58.92 34.23
CA LEU A 126 8.81 -58.60 35.43
C LEU A 126 8.04 -59.81 35.96
N ASN A 127 7.43 -60.62 35.09
CA ASN A 127 6.70 -61.82 35.52
C ASN A 127 7.63 -62.87 36.14
N GLU A 128 8.83 -63.06 35.59
CA GLU A 128 9.86 -63.94 36.17
C GLU A 128 10.32 -63.41 37.54
N LEU A 129 10.60 -62.12 37.64
CA LEU A 129 10.99 -61.48 38.89
C LEU A 129 9.87 -61.53 39.95
N ASP A 130 8.60 -61.43 39.56
CA ASP A 130 7.44 -61.59 40.45
C ASP A 130 7.39 -63.00 41.07
N GLN A 131 7.76 -64.03 40.29
CA GLN A 131 7.86 -65.41 40.79
C GLN A 131 9.03 -65.56 41.78
N GLU A 132 10.19 -64.98 41.47
CA GLU A 132 11.36 -64.99 42.36
C GLU A 132 11.11 -64.26 43.67
N VAL A 133 10.50 -63.06 43.61
CA VAL A 133 10.09 -62.29 44.79
C VAL A 133 9.10 -63.08 45.64
N SER A 134 8.14 -63.79 45.01
CA SER A 134 7.17 -64.62 45.72
C SER A 134 7.82 -65.84 46.39
N ALA A 135 8.73 -66.52 45.69
CA ALA A 135 9.47 -67.66 46.22
C ALA A 135 10.38 -67.24 47.37
N LEU A 136 11.15 -66.16 47.22
CA LEU A 136 12.06 -65.64 48.24
C LEU A 136 11.28 -65.07 49.44
N SER A 137 10.15 -64.40 49.22
CA SER A 137 9.27 -63.95 50.30
C SER A 137 8.70 -65.13 51.10
N THR A 138 8.40 -66.26 50.45
CA THR A 138 7.97 -67.49 51.12
C THR A 138 9.10 -68.10 51.95
N GLN A 139 10.33 -68.11 51.42
CA GLN A 139 11.52 -68.55 52.16
C GLN A 139 11.81 -67.68 53.39
N VAL A 140 11.76 -66.35 53.24
CA VAL A 140 11.92 -65.38 54.35
C VAL A 140 10.90 -65.63 55.47
N ASN A 141 9.64 -65.93 55.11
CA ASN A 141 8.57 -66.19 56.06
C ASN A 141 8.78 -67.50 56.84
N ASN A 142 9.38 -68.50 56.22
CA ASN A 142 9.61 -69.82 56.81
C ASN A 142 10.97 -69.95 57.53
N GLU A 143 11.91 -69.02 57.32
CA GLU A 143 13.23 -69.03 57.95
C GLU A 143 13.18 -68.58 59.42
N LYS A 144 13.81 -69.38 60.29
CA LYS A 144 13.85 -69.20 61.75
C LYS A 144 15.20 -68.67 62.24
N ASP A 145 16.27 -68.85 61.45
CA ASP A 145 17.60 -68.33 61.77
C ASP A 145 17.66 -66.81 61.48
N VAL A 146 17.99 -66.02 62.52
CA VAL A 146 18.00 -64.55 62.47
C VAL A 146 18.99 -64.02 61.43
N ASN A 147 20.17 -64.61 61.33
CA ASN A 147 21.23 -64.15 60.43
C ASN A 147 20.90 -64.50 58.97
N LYS A 148 20.37 -65.71 58.73
CA LYS A 148 19.91 -66.12 57.39
C LYS A 148 18.71 -65.29 56.94
N LYS A 149 17.75 -65.04 57.83
CA LYS A 149 16.58 -64.20 57.55
C LYS A 149 16.96 -62.76 57.21
N ALA A 150 17.94 -62.18 57.90
CA ALA A 150 18.45 -60.84 57.59
C ALA A 150 19.07 -60.78 56.18
N LYS A 151 19.84 -61.82 55.79
CA LYS A 151 20.42 -61.92 54.44
C LYS A 151 19.35 -62.05 53.35
N LEU A 152 18.38 -62.95 53.55
CA LEU A 152 17.25 -63.14 52.62
C LEU A 152 16.39 -61.87 52.49
N ASN A 153 16.20 -61.11 53.58
CA ASN A 153 15.51 -59.82 53.54
C ASN A 153 16.27 -58.76 52.72
N SER A 154 17.61 -58.75 52.79
CA SER A 154 18.44 -57.86 51.97
C SER A 154 18.33 -58.20 50.48
N GLU A 155 18.37 -59.49 50.14
CA GLU A 155 18.18 -59.99 48.77
C GLU A 155 16.76 -59.69 48.26
N LEU A 156 15.73 -59.92 49.07
CA LEU A 156 14.34 -59.54 48.75
C LEU A 156 14.18 -58.03 48.53
N GLY A 157 14.90 -57.22 49.31
CA GLY A 157 14.95 -55.76 49.14
C GLY A 157 15.52 -55.34 47.79
N LYS A 158 16.55 -56.05 47.30
CA LYS A 158 17.14 -55.82 45.97
C LYS A 158 16.17 -56.21 44.85
N LEU A 159 15.58 -57.40 44.92
CA LEU A 159 14.60 -57.86 43.91
C LEU A 159 13.36 -56.95 43.84
N LYS A 160 12.83 -56.50 44.99
CA LYS A 160 11.74 -55.49 45.04
C LYS A 160 12.14 -54.13 44.47
N GLN A 161 13.43 -53.79 44.48
CA GLN A 161 13.90 -52.56 43.86
C GLN A 161 13.99 -52.72 42.34
N GLU A 162 14.44 -53.86 41.85
CA GLU A 162 14.47 -54.21 40.43
C GLU A 162 13.05 -54.28 39.84
N GLN A 163 12.10 -54.88 40.57
CA GLN A 163 10.68 -54.92 40.21
C GLN A 163 10.11 -53.53 39.97
N ARG A 164 10.34 -52.60 40.92
CA ARG A 164 9.92 -51.20 40.80
C ARG A 164 10.57 -50.48 39.61
N ASN A 165 11.82 -50.83 39.27
CA ASN A 165 12.51 -50.26 38.12
C ASN A 165 11.88 -50.75 36.80
N LEU A 166 11.58 -52.05 36.68
CA LEU A 166 10.90 -52.64 35.52
C LEU A 166 9.48 -52.07 35.34
N GLU A 167 8.69 -52.01 36.41
CA GLU A 167 7.36 -51.38 36.40
C GLU A 167 7.42 -49.93 35.91
N LYS A 168 8.40 -49.16 36.39
CA LYS A 168 8.61 -47.77 35.98
C LYS A 168 8.96 -47.67 34.49
N ALA A 169 9.79 -48.58 33.98
CA ALA A 169 10.17 -48.64 32.58
C ALA A 169 8.96 -48.99 31.68
N ILE A 170 8.21 -50.05 32.00
CA ILE A 170 6.99 -50.46 31.28
C ILE A 170 5.96 -49.33 31.28
N LYS A 171 5.71 -48.72 32.44
CA LYS A 171 4.78 -47.60 32.57
C LYS A 171 5.25 -46.39 31.77
N GLY A 172 6.57 -46.17 31.65
CA GLY A 172 7.17 -45.15 30.80
C GLY A 172 6.87 -45.37 29.31
N ILE A 173 7.02 -46.61 28.82
CA ILE A 173 6.72 -46.99 27.43
C ILE A 173 5.23 -46.83 27.14
N LYS A 174 4.35 -47.40 27.97
CA LYS A 174 2.89 -47.29 27.83
C LYS A 174 2.42 -45.83 27.80
N ARG A 175 3.01 -44.96 28.63
CA ARG A 175 2.70 -43.52 28.60
C ARG A 175 3.04 -42.86 27.26
N LYS A 176 4.19 -43.20 26.66
CA LYS A 176 4.58 -42.67 25.34
C LYS A 176 3.60 -43.11 24.25
N GLN A 177 3.23 -44.40 24.23
CA GLN A 177 2.25 -44.95 23.28
C GLN A 177 0.86 -44.30 23.44
N ASN A 178 0.40 -44.15 24.68
CA ASN A 178 -0.88 -43.49 24.97
C ASN A 178 -0.86 -42.01 24.59
N SER A 179 0.25 -41.31 24.83
CA SER A 179 0.40 -39.91 24.42
C SER A 179 0.25 -39.76 22.91
N LEU A 180 0.85 -40.65 22.11
CA LEU A 180 0.73 -40.62 20.65
C LEU A 180 -0.72 -40.85 20.20
N THR A 181 -1.37 -41.91 20.68
CA THR A 181 -2.74 -42.27 20.26
C THR A 181 -3.80 -41.26 20.73
N SER A 182 -3.53 -40.55 21.82
CA SER A 182 -4.37 -39.46 22.32
C SER A 182 -4.37 -38.19 21.46
N LEU A 183 -3.41 -38.04 20.55
CA LEU A 183 -3.34 -36.86 19.69
C LEU A 183 -4.61 -36.70 18.84
N PRO A 184 -5.13 -35.48 18.66
CA PRO A 184 -6.35 -35.24 17.89
C PRO A 184 -6.13 -35.52 16.40
N VAL A 185 -7.22 -35.77 15.68
CA VAL A 185 -7.22 -35.89 14.21
C VAL A 185 -7.90 -34.67 13.62
N TYR A 186 -7.21 -33.97 12.71
CA TYR A 186 -7.71 -32.80 11.99
C TYR A 186 -7.60 -33.01 10.49
N ASP A 187 -8.49 -32.39 9.71
CA ASP A 187 -8.27 -32.23 8.27
C ASP A 187 -7.54 -30.91 7.97
N LEU A 188 -7.10 -30.75 6.72
CA LEU A 188 -6.32 -29.60 6.32
C LEU A 188 -7.09 -28.27 6.45
N SER A 189 -8.40 -28.28 6.24
CA SER A 189 -9.24 -27.08 6.39
C SER A 189 -9.30 -26.58 7.83
N GLN A 190 -9.39 -27.51 8.79
CA GLN A 190 -9.36 -27.18 10.21
C GLN A 190 -7.99 -26.63 10.63
N VAL A 191 -6.90 -27.24 10.13
CA VAL A 191 -5.53 -26.78 10.42
C VAL A 191 -5.30 -25.38 9.88
N PHE A 192 -5.73 -25.11 8.64
CA PHE A 192 -5.60 -23.80 8.01
C PHE A 192 -6.40 -22.72 8.77
N ALA A 193 -7.64 -23.03 9.16
CA ALA A 193 -8.52 -22.09 9.85
C ALA A 193 -8.13 -21.79 11.32
N HIS A 194 -7.61 -22.78 12.05
CA HIS A 194 -7.37 -22.65 13.51
C HIS A 194 -5.90 -22.56 13.90
N ALA A 195 -4.97 -22.86 12.99
CA ALA A 195 -3.54 -22.70 13.21
C ALA A 195 -3.04 -23.42 14.49
N TYR A 196 -3.35 -24.72 14.62
CA TYR A 196 -2.99 -25.53 15.80
C TYR A 196 -1.48 -25.52 16.07
N LYS A 197 -1.09 -25.46 17.36
CA LYS A 197 0.31 -25.29 17.81
C LYS A 197 0.95 -26.55 18.43
N LYS A 198 0.19 -27.64 18.52
CA LYS A 198 0.62 -28.92 19.10
C LYS A 198 0.55 -29.99 18.02
N ASN A 199 1.32 -31.06 18.17
CA ASN A 199 1.28 -32.21 17.26
C ASN A 199 -0.12 -32.82 17.17
N PHE A 200 -0.44 -33.37 16.01
CA PHE A 200 -1.74 -33.97 15.70
C PHE A 200 -1.61 -34.97 14.56
N PHE A 201 -2.70 -35.67 14.27
CA PHE A 201 -2.83 -36.44 13.05
C PHE A 201 -3.57 -35.65 11.98
N LEU A 202 -2.97 -35.45 10.82
CA LEU A 202 -3.64 -34.88 9.66
C LEU A 202 -4.27 -36.01 8.85
N VAL A 203 -5.52 -35.81 8.41
CA VAL A 203 -6.22 -36.76 7.54
C VAL A 203 -6.62 -36.11 6.22
N ASP A 204 -6.46 -36.86 5.13
CA ASP A 204 -7.06 -36.56 3.84
C ASP A 204 -7.90 -37.76 3.35
N SER A 205 -8.27 -37.79 2.07
CA SER A 205 -9.10 -38.85 1.49
C SER A 205 -8.41 -40.21 1.41
N GLU A 206 -7.08 -40.27 1.46
CA GLU A 206 -6.31 -41.48 1.16
C GLU A 206 -5.43 -41.94 2.32
N SER A 207 -5.04 -41.02 3.20
CA SER A 207 -3.97 -41.25 4.16
C SER A 207 -4.21 -40.56 5.51
N LEU A 208 -3.56 -41.12 6.53
CA LEU A 208 -3.41 -40.52 7.84
C LEU A 208 -1.93 -40.18 8.03
N TYR A 209 -1.64 -39.01 8.56
CA TYR A 209 -0.30 -38.46 8.72
C TYR A 209 -0.04 -38.07 10.16
N LEU A 210 1.11 -38.43 10.73
CA LEU A 210 1.58 -37.82 11.97
C LEU A 210 2.27 -36.49 11.62
N VAL A 211 1.77 -35.40 12.21
CA VAL A 211 2.29 -34.06 11.96
C VAL A 211 2.95 -33.50 13.21
N ASN A 212 4.22 -33.14 13.06
CA ASN A 212 4.99 -32.40 14.04
C ASN A 212 4.89 -30.90 13.73
N VAL A 213 4.53 -30.10 14.73
CA VAL A 213 4.38 -28.65 14.57
C VAL A 213 5.60 -27.93 15.10
N LYS A 214 6.32 -27.23 14.23
CA LYS A 214 7.39 -26.32 14.62
C LYS A 214 6.84 -24.91 14.72
N VAL A 215 6.93 -24.32 15.92
CA VAL A 215 6.47 -22.95 16.20
C VAL A 215 7.67 -22.04 16.36
N THR A 216 7.85 -21.09 15.45
CA THR A 216 8.85 -20.03 15.58
C THR A 216 8.15 -18.75 16.01
N ARG A 217 8.69 -18.06 17.02
CA ARG A 217 8.16 -16.79 17.50
C ARG A 217 9.21 -15.71 17.36
N ALA A 218 8.82 -14.57 16.81
CA ALA A 218 9.68 -13.42 16.65
C ALA A 218 8.92 -12.13 16.97
N ARG A 219 9.67 -11.03 17.03
CA ARG A 219 9.12 -9.68 16.98
C ARG A 219 9.64 -8.99 15.73
N TYR A 220 8.76 -8.29 15.05
CA TYR A 220 9.05 -7.52 13.85
C TYR A 220 8.68 -6.06 14.11
N GLN A 221 9.52 -5.12 13.71
CA GLN A 221 9.15 -3.71 13.71
C GLN A 221 8.54 -3.40 12.35
N ASP A 222 7.24 -3.12 12.34
CA ASP A 222 6.54 -2.74 11.13
C ASP A 222 7.07 -1.40 10.64
N SER A 223 7.66 -1.39 9.44
CA SER A 223 8.27 -0.19 8.87
C SER A 223 7.23 0.91 8.61
N LEU A 224 5.97 0.53 8.43
CA LEU A 224 4.87 1.43 8.09
C LEU A 224 4.24 2.08 9.33
N SER A 225 3.88 1.30 10.35
CA SER A 225 3.29 1.81 11.59
C SER A 225 4.30 2.13 12.69
N GLY A 226 5.56 1.71 12.56
CA GLY A 226 6.59 1.80 13.59
C GLY A 226 6.36 0.89 14.79
N LYS A 227 5.31 0.07 14.79
CA LYS A 227 4.92 -0.77 15.94
C LYS A 227 5.69 -2.09 15.95
N SER A 228 6.04 -2.55 17.14
CA SER A 228 6.52 -3.92 17.32
C SER A 228 5.35 -4.90 17.26
N LEU A 229 5.39 -5.81 16.29
CA LEU A 229 4.41 -6.86 16.08
C LEU A 229 5.00 -8.21 16.49
N SER A 230 4.27 -8.99 17.28
CA SER A 230 4.54 -10.42 17.43
C SER A 230 4.29 -11.16 16.12
N VAL A 231 5.25 -11.97 15.72
CA VAL A 231 5.16 -12.86 14.56
C VAL A 231 5.16 -14.30 15.04
N ASN A 232 4.19 -15.08 14.61
CA ASN A 232 4.12 -16.52 14.86
C ASN A 232 4.18 -17.24 13.52
N GLU A 233 5.19 -18.07 13.35
CA GLU A 233 5.33 -18.96 12.20
C GLU A 233 5.07 -20.40 12.65
N LEU A 234 4.23 -21.09 11.90
CA LEU A 234 3.83 -22.47 12.12
C LEU A 234 4.23 -23.29 10.89
N ASP A 235 5.16 -24.21 11.07
CA ASP A 235 5.57 -25.18 10.04
C ASP A 235 5.02 -26.56 10.42
N TYR A 236 4.05 -27.04 9.64
CA TYR A 236 3.42 -28.34 9.79
C TYR A 236 4.21 -29.37 8.99
N ARG A 237 5.04 -30.17 9.68
CA ARG A 237 5.89 -31.19 9.04
C ARG A 237 5.27 -32.57 9.21
N ILE A 238 5.08 -33.26 8.09
CA ILE A 238 4.71 -34.68 8.10
C ILE A 238 5.96 -35.46 8.49
N ASP A 239 5.86 -36.23 9.57
CA ASP A 239 6.89 -37.13 10.09
C ASP A 239 6.70 -38.57 9.57
N SER A 240 5.45 -38.99 9.48
CA SER A 240 5.10 -40.31 8.97
C SER A 240 3.70 -40.35 8.41
N GLN A 241 3.43 -41.35 7.57
CA GLN A 241 2.13 -41.58 6.95
C GLN A 241 1.78 -43.08 6.94
N ILE A 242 0.48 -43.35 6.91
CA ILE A 242 -0.09 -44.63 6.52
C ILE A 242 -1.19 -44.40 5.47
N THR A 243 -1.36 -45.37 4.57
CA THR A 243 -2.46 -45.35 3.60
C THR A 243 -3.70 -45.99 4.22
N LEU A 244 -4.86 -45.36 4.10
CA LEU A 244 -6.13 -45.87 4.66
C LEU A 244 -6.53 -47.22 4.06
N ALA A 245 -6.28 -47.43 2.77
CA ALA A 245 -6.52 -48.70 2.08
C ALA A 245 -5.52 -49.81 2.47
N SER A 246 -4.40 -49.48 3.10
CA SER A 246 -3.38 -50.44 3.52
C SER A 246 -2.67 -49.97 4.80
N PRO A 247 -3.36 -50.02 5.96
CA PRO A 247 -2.89 -49.40 7.21
C PRO A 247 -1.54 -49.94 7.73
N ASN A 248 -1.15 -51.14 7.28
CA ASN A 248 0.10 -51.80 7.68
C ASN A 248 1.35 -51.21 6.97
N LYS A 249 1.17 -50.35 5.96
CA LYS A 249 2.27 -49.71 5.23
C LYS A 249 2.63 -48.38 5.87
N PHE A 250 3.54 -48.41 6.83
CA PHE A 250 4.14 -47.22 7.43
C PHE A 250 5.25 -46.67 6.54
N SER A 251 5.28 -45.36 6.33
CA SER A 251 6.43 -44.69 5.68
C SER A 251 6.78 -43.39 6.38
N ARG A 252 8.07 -43.16 6.57
CA ARG A 252 8.59 -41.89 7.09
C ARG A 252 8.59 -40.85 5.99
N GLN A 253 8.25 -39.63 6.36
CA GLN A 253 8.39 -38.46 5.52
C GLN A 253 9.05 -37.37 6.35
N ASP A 254 9.81 -36.48 5.71
CA ASP A 254 10.23 -35.23 6.35
C ASP A 254 10.00 -34.10 5.37
N ARG A 255 8.74 -33.64 5.30
CA ARG A 255 8.35 -32.54 4.43
C ARG A 255 7.35 -31.63 5.12
N SER A 256 7.51 -30.34 4.88
CA SER A 256 6.49 -29.35 5.23
C SER A 256 5.29 -29.52 4.31
N VAL A 257 4.09 -29.62 4.87
CA VAL A 257 2.84 -29.66 4.09
C VAL A 257 2.17 -28.30 4.03
N LEU A 258 2.29 -27.52 5.11
CA LEU A 258 1.69 -26.22 5.25
C LEU A 258 2.58 -25.37 6.14
N LYS A 259 2.82 -24.13 5.73
CA LYS A 259 3.49 -23.12 6.53
C LYS A 259 2.59 -21.90 6.64
N LEU A 260 2.38 -21.40 7.85
CA LEU A 260 1.55 -20.21 8.11
C LEU A 260 2.37 -19.18 8.90
N THR A 261 2.33 -17.93 8.47
CA THR A 261 3.00 -16.81 9.14
C THR A 261 1.97 -15.75 9.50
N TYR A 262 1.79 -15.53 10.79
CA TYR A 262 0.86 -14.55 11.35
C TYR A 262 1.59 -13.37 11.94
N HIS A 263 1.14 -12.15 11.63
CA HIS A 263 1.48 -10.95 12.39
C HIS A 263 0.30 -10.64 13.30
N GLN A 264 0.53 -10.59 14.62
CA GLN A 264 -0.55 -10.59 15.61
C GLN A 264 -1.53 -11.75 15.33
N ASP A 265 -2.74 -11.41 14.89
CA ASP A 265 -3.84 -12.34 14.61
C ASP A 265 -4.11 -12.49 13.10
N THR A 266 -3.35 -11.80 12.23
CA THR A 266 -3.62 -11.75 10.80
C THR A 266 -2.64 -12.61 10.02
N LEU A 267 -3.16 -13.49 9.16
CA LEU A 267 -2.36 -14.34 8.27
C LEU A 267 -1.70 -13.48 7.19
N MET A 268 -0.40 -13.27 7.31
CA MET A 268 0.38 -12.44 6.37
C MET A 268 0.95 -13.24 5.22
N HIS A 269 1.30 -14.50 5.46
CA HIS A 269 1.89 -15.35 4.46
C HIS A 269 1.54 -16.81 4.73
N PHE A 270 1.34 -17.59 3.67
CA PHE A 270 1.21 -19.03 3.77
C PHE A 270 1.86 -19.73 2.57
N SER A 271 2.33 -20.95 2.80
CA SER A 271 2.84 -21.84 1.76
C SER A 271 2.14 -23.19 1.87
N TYR A 272 1.56 -23.66 0.77
CA TYR A 272 0.96 -24.98 0.64
C TYR A 272 1.52 -25.68 -0.58
N ARG A 273 2.22 -26.80 -0.36
CA ARG A 273 3.01 -27.50 -1.39
C ARG A 273 4.05 -26.54 -2.02
N GLN A 274 3.96 -26.28 -3.32
CA GLN A 274 4.85 -25.38 -4.07
C GLN A 274 4.24 -24.00 -4.33
N GLN A 275 3.08 -23.69 -3.73
CA GLN A 275 2.37 -22.45 -3.94
C GLN A 275 2.41 -21.59 -2.69
N GLU A 276 2.67 -20.30 -2.86
CA GLU A 276 2.84 -19.34 -1.77
C GLU A 276 2.00 -18.10 -2.02
N GLY A 277 1.41 -17.57 -0.94
CA GLY A 277 0.63 -16.35 -0.96
C GLY A 277 1.06 -15.39 0.12
N VAL A 278 1.30 -14.13 -0.26
CA VAL A 278 1.59 -13.01 0.63
C VAL A 278 0.40 -12.06 0.62
N LEU A 279 -0.02 -11.59 1.79
CA LEU A 279 -1.09 -10.62 1.93
C LEU A 279 -0.70 -9.33 1.20
N SER A 280 -1.46 -8.96 0.18
CA SER A 280 -1.24 -7.76 -0.63
C SER A 280 -2.24 -6.66 -0.31
N HIS A 281 -3.44 -7.01 0.16
CA HIS A 281 -4.48 -6.03 0.49
C HIS A 281 -5.40 -6.56 1.59
N LEU A 282 -5.69 -5.71 2.58
CA LEU A 282 -6.58 -5.97 3.71
C LEU A 282 -7.68 -4.91 3.72
N GLU A 283 -8.91 -5.35 3.54
CA GLU A 283 -10.10 -4.51 3.66
C GLU A 283 -10.85 -4.84 4.95
N ASP A 284 -11.18 -3.80 5.72
CA ASP A 284 -11.97 -3.88 6.94
C ASP A 284 -13.01 -2.74 6.97
N ALA A 285 -13.84 -2.72 8.01
CA ALA A 285 -14.88 -1.71 8.17
C ALA A 285 -14.34 -0.27 8.19
N ALA A 286 -13.11 -0.05 8.67
CA ALA A 286 -12.50 1.27 8.71
C ALA A 286 -12.07 1.71 7.30
N LEU A 287 -11.56 0.80 6.48
CA LEU A 287 -11.31 1.07 5.06
C LEU A 287 -12.61 1.34 4.30
N SER A 288 -13.68 0.61 4.59
CA SER A 288 -15.00 0.87 3.98
C SER A 288 -15.60 2.22 4.39
N GLU A 289 -15.41 2.66 5.64
CA GLU A 289 -15.81 4.00 6.09
C GLU A 289 -14.92 5.09 5.45
N PHE A 290 -13.61 4.83 5.34
CA PHE A 290 -12.67 5.69 4.64
C PHE A 290 -13.09 5.97 3.19
N ALA A 291 -13.60 4.96 2.48
CA ALA A 291 -14.15 5.12 1.13
C ALA A 291 -15.24 6.20 1.05
N ARG A 292 -16.15 6.24 2.04
CA ARG A 292 -17.21 7.26 2.12
C ARG A 292 -16.62 8.64 2.41
N LEU A 293 -15.63 8.70 3.29
CA LEU A 293 -14.94 9.93 3.63
C LEU A 293 -14.20 10.51 2.41
N LEU A 294 -13.44 9.69 1.68
CA LEU A 294 -12.75 10.09 0.44
C LEU A 294 -13.74 10.60 -0.61
N LYS A 295 -14.85 9.88 -0.83
CA LYS A 295 -15.86 10.27 -1.82
C LYS A 295 -16.53 11.63 -1.53
N SER A 296 -16.67 11.99 -0.26
CA SER A 296 -17.32 13.24 0.18
C SER A 296 -16.36 14.39 0.47
N THR A 297 -15.05 14.12 0.51
CA THR A 297 -14.03 15.09 0.92
C THR A 297 -13.17 15.49 -0.28
N PRO A 298 -13.37 16.68 -0.87
CA PRO A 298 -12.56 17.11 -2.01
C PRO A 298 -11.10 17.31 -1.59
N LEU A 299 -10.20 16.53 -2.17
CA LEU A 299 -8.76 16.59 -1.92
C LEU A 299 -8.04 17.56 -2.84
N GLU A 300 -8.66 17.87 -3.98
CA GLU A 300 -8.18 18.88 -4.91
C GLU A 300 -9.31 19.81 -5.39
N PRO A 301 -8.97 21.04 -5.80
CA PRO A 301 -9.86 21.93 -6.51
C PRO A 301 -10.28 21.35 -7.87
N LYS A 302 -11.59 21.37 -8.16
CA LYS A 302 -12.16 20.87 -9.42
C LYS A 302 -12.23 21.90 -10.55
N GLU A 303 -12.11 23.18 -10.23
CA GLU A 303 -12.12 24.26 -11.21
C GLU A 303 -11.29 25.45 -10.73
N LEU A 304 -10.70 26.19 -11.66
CA LEU A 304 -10.11 27.49 -11.36
C LEU A 304 -11.24 28.52 -11.21
N SER A 305 -11.80 28.67 -10.02
CA SER A 305 -12.80 29.71 -9.72
C SER A 305 -12.22 30.77 -8.78
N PHE A 306 -12.58 32.03 -9.06
CA PHE A 306 -12.13 33.17 -8.24
C PHE A 306 -12.99 33.35 -7.01
N LYS A 307 -14.22 32.81 -7.01
CA LYS A 307 -15.17 32.95 -5.91
C LYS A 307 -14.94 31.85 -4.88
N GLY A 308 -14.48 32.24 -3.69
CA GLY A 308 -14.25 31.32 -2.58
C GLY A 308 -12.94 31.57 -1.84
N GLU A 309 -12.23 30.50 -1.55
CA GLU A 309 -10.98 30.53 -0.79
C GLU A 309 -9.78 30.95 -1.64
N THR A 310 -8.66 31.25 -0.98
CA THR A 310 -7.38 31.37 -1.70
C THR A 310 -7.01 29.98 -2.25
N LEU A 311 -6.83 29.91 -3.56
CA LEU A 311 -6.21 28.78 -4.25
C LEU A 311 -4.71 29.03 -4.37
N THR A 312 -3.88 28.04 -4.06
CA THR A 312 -2.44 28.09 -4.16
C THR A 312 -1.95 26.92 -5.01
N ASN A 313 -1.27 27.22 -6.11
CA ASN A 313 -0.61 26.26 -6.98
C ASN A 313 0.90 26.29 -6.70
N LEU A 314 1.52 25.12 -6.58
CA LEU A 314 2.96 24.96 -6.41
C LEU A 314 3.54 24.33 -7.68
N TYR A 315 4.55 24.96 -8.24
CA TYR A 315 5.26 24.50 -9.43
C TYR A 315 6.68 24.11 -9.06
N LEU A 316 7.15 22.97 -9.57
CA LEU A 316 8.51 22.50 -9.41
C LEU A 316 9.34 22.83 -10.66
N TRP A 317 10.51 23.39 -10.40
CA TRP A 317 11.64 23.42 -11.31
C TRP A 317 12.65 22.36 -10.87
N SER A 318 13.13 21.56 -11.82
CA SER A 318 14.17 20.55 -11.57
C SER A 318 15.27 20.67 -12.62
N ASN A 319 16.51 20.73 -12.16
CA ASN A 319 17.72 20.50 -12.96
C ASN A 319 18.54 19.40 -12.26
N ALA A 320 19.46 18.74 -12.96
CA ALA A 320 20.14 17.49 -12.59
C ALA A 320 20.45 17.26 -11.09
N ASP A 321 20.74 18.31 -10.31
CA ASP A 321 21.05 18.23 -8.87
C ASP A 321 20.25 19.21 -7.98
N GLN A 322 19.26 19.92 -8.52
CA GLN A 322 18.54 20.97 -7.81
C GLN A 322 17.04 21.00 -8.10
N GLU A 323 16.26 21.09 -7.03
CA GLU A 323 14.82 21.27 -7.05
C GLU A 323 14.42 22.60 -6.39
N LYS A 324 13.56 23.37 -7.06
CA LYS A 324 13.07 24.69 -6.58
C LYS A 324 11.57 24.82 -6.82
N THR A 325 10.86 25.47 -5.90
CA THR A 325 9.39 25.61 -5.98
C THR A 325 8.99 27.07 -6.22
N LEU A 326 7.99 27.28 -7.08
CA LEU A 326 7.30 28.55 -7.33
C LEU A 326 5.85 28.47 -6.82
N GLU A 327 5.42 29.45 -6.02
CA GLU A 327 4.05 29.56 -5.50
C GLU A 327 3.21 30.57 -6.29
N VAL A 328 2.04 30.14 -6.76
CA VAL A 328 1.08 30.96 -7.51
C VAL A 328 -0.26 30.92 -6.78
N SER A 329 -0.73 32.06 -6.27
CA SER A 329 -1.97 32.13 -5.50
C SER A 329 -3.06 32.95 -6.21
N TYR A 330 -4.30 32.47 -6.19
CA TYR A 330 -5.48 33.10 -6.78
C TYR A 330 -6.52 33.39 -5.68
N LYS A 331 -7.14 34.58 -5.68
CA LYS A 331 -8.11 34.99 -4.64
C LYS A 331 -9.15 36.00 -5.15
N GLU A 332 -10.42 35.88 -4.75
CA GLU A 332 -11.40 36.96 -4.97
C GLU A 332 -11.16 38.18 -4.06
N THR A 333 -11.53 39.37 -4.55
CA THR A 333 -11.56 40.60 -3.73
C THR A 333 -12.96 41.14 -3.44
N GLY A 334 -14.02 40.42 -3.81
CA GLY A 334 -15.40 40.75 -3.45
C GLY A 334 -16.02 41.98 -4.15
N LYS A 335 -15.35 42.59 -5.14
CA LYS A 335 -15.85 43.78 -5.88
C LYS A 335 -16.08 43.54 -7.39
N ARG A 336 -16.42 42.31 -7.80
CA ARG A 336 -16.41 41.88 -9.22
C ARG A 336 -15.04 42.09 -9.91
N LYS A 337 -13.98 42.16 -9.11
CA LYS A 337 -12.57 42.23 -9.50
C LYS A 337 -11.86 41.01 -8.90
N ASN A 338 -11.03 40.35 -9.68
CA ASN A 338 -10.27 39.18 -9.26
C ASN A 338 -8.84 39.63 -8.87
N LEU A 339 -8.23 39.00 -7.87
CA LEU A 339 -6.82 39.21 -7.52
C LEU A 339 -6.05 37.94 -7.85
N ILE A 340 -4.91 38.11 -8.50
CA ILE A 340 -3.98 37.05 -8.84
C ILE A 340 -2.63 37.44 -8.26
N GLN A 341 -2.22 36.71 -7.25
CA GLN A 341 -0.98 36.98 -6.55
C GLN A 341 0.04 35.89 -6.89
N VAL A 342 1.05 36.24 -7.68
CA VAL A 342 2.15 35.33 -8.03
C VAL A 342 3.33 35.60 -7.10
N LYS A 343 3.55 34.71 -6.13
CA LYS A 343 4.62 34.88 -5.14
C LYS A 343 5.79 33.96 -5.49
N VAL A 344 6.85 34.51 -6.07
CA VAL A 344 8.06 33.74 -6.36
C VAL A 344 8.77 33.45 -5.03
N SER A 345 9.01 32.16 -4.75
CA SER A 345 9.64 31.69 -3.50
C SER A 345 11.16 31.47 -3.64
N ALA A 346 11.73 31.64 -4.83
CA ALA A 346 13.17 31.61 -5.08
C ALA A 346 13.59 32.76 -5.99
N GLN A 347 14.89 32.83 -6.32
CA GLN A 347 15.44 33.91 -7.15
C GLN A 347 14.81 33.85 -8.55
N THR A 348 14.47 35.00 -9.15
CA THR A 348 13.73 35.04 -10.43
C THR A 348 14.46 34.31 -11.56
N ASN A 349 15.79 34.45 -11.63
CA ASN A 349 16.65 33.76 -12.59
C ASN A 349 16.60 32.22 -12.51
N VAL A 350 16.16 31.65 -11.38
CA VAL A 350 15.94 30.20 -11.25
C VAL A 350 14.78 29.76 -12.13
N PHE A 351 13.73 30.58 -12.25
CA PHE A 351 12.52 30.23 -12.99
C PHE A 351 12.53 30.76 -14.42
N ASP A 352 13.20 31.88 -14.68
CA ASP A 352 13.49 32.41 -16.00
C ASP A 352 14.98 32.76 -16.11
N PRO A 353 15.84 31.83 -16.58
CA PRO A 353 17.29 32.03 -16.68
C PRO A 353 17.73 33.19 -17.58
N LYS A 354 16.83 33.75 -18.39
CA LYS A 354 17.13 34.94 -19.21
C LYS A 354 16.99 36.24 -18.41
N GLN A 355 16.41 36.20 -17.22
CA GLN A 355 16.44 37.33 -16.28
C GLN A 355 17.80 37.40 -15.59
N SER A 356 18.40 38.60 -15.59
CA SER A 356 19.63 38.88 -14.84
C SER A 356 19.39 39.05 -13.32
N SER A 357 18.13 39.15 -12.91
CA SER A 357 17.74 39.33 -11.51
C SER A 357 17.97 38.07 -10.68
N THR A 358 18.87 38.16 -9.71
CA THR A 358 19.08 37.14 -8.66
C THR A 358 18.22 37.41 -7.41
N ALA A 359 17.24 38.32 -7.51
CA ALA A 359 16.48 38.75 -6.36
C ALA A 359 15.25 37.86 -6.10
N LEU A 360 14.75 37.90 -4.85
CA LEU A 360 13.49 37.28 -4.49
C LEU A 360 12.34 38.23 -4.83
N GLU A 361 11.55 37.86 -5.82
CA GLU A 361 10.47 38.71 -6.33
C GLU A 361 9.09 38.22 -5.91
N LYS A 362 8.17 39.15 -5.71
CA LYS A 362 6.75 38.84 -5.54
C LYS A 362 5.95 39.79 -6.41
N HIS A 363 5.12 39.22 -7.27
CA HIS A 363 4.27 39.94 -8.19
C HIS A 363 2.81 39.79 -7.78
N ILE A 364 2.06 40.89 -7.80
CA ILE A 364 0.66 40.92 -7.40
C ILE A 364 -0.10 41.64 -8.50
N GLY A 365 -0.88 40.89 -9.27
CA GLY A 365 -1.77 41.38 -10.31
C GLY A 365 -3.22 41.42 -9.82
N VAL A 366 -3.97 42.46 -10.17
CA VAL A 366 -5.42 42.52 -9.95
C VAL A 366 -6.08 42.41 -11.32
N LEU A 367 -6.71 41.28 -11.63
CA LEU A 367 -7.31 41.03 -12.94
C LEU A 367 -8.84 41.13 -12.86
N ALA A 368 -9.48 41.64 -13.90
CA ALA A 368 -10.93 41.72 -13.98
C ALA A 368 -11.41 41.28 -15.37
N VAL A 369 -12.61 40.72 -15.41
CA VAL A 369 -13.31 40.48 -16.67
C VAL A 369 -14.24 41.67 -16.88
N ALA A 370 -13.88 42.54 -17.82
CA ALA A 370 -14.66 43.71 -18.20
C ALA A 370 -15.88 43.33 -19.07
N LYS A 371 -16.72 44.32 -19.39
CA LYS A 371 -17.85 44.14 -20.32
C LYS A 371 -17.37 43.55 -21.65
N GLY A 372 -18.14 42.63 -22.23
CA GLY A 372 -17.75 41.89 -23.44
C GLY A 372 -16.74 40.76 -23.19
N GLN A 373 -16.70 40.22 -21.95
CA GLN A 373 -15.81 39.15 -21.52
C GLN A 373 -14.30 39.45 -21.59
N ARG A 374 -13.91 40.70 -21.84
CA ARG A 374 -12.50 41.09 -21.99
C ARG A 374 -11.74 40.99 -20.66
N LEU A 375 -10.70 40.13 -20.61
CA LEU A 375 -9.77 40.09 -19.49
C LEU A 375 -8.84 41.32 -19.49
N VAL A 376 -8.70 41.98 -18.35
CA VAL A 376 -7.82 43.15 -18.14
C VAL A 376 -7.11 43.05 -16.79
N GLU A 377 -5.86 43.51 -16.70
CA GLU A 377 -5.17 43.67 -15.42
C GLU A 377 -5.21 45.13 -14.98
N LEU A 378 -5.86 45.38 -13.85
CA LEU A 378 -6.13 46.71 -13.29
C LEU A 378 -4.95 47.26 -12.49
N LYS A 379 -4.11 46.40 -11.94
CA LYS A 379 -3.03 46.78 -11.05
C LYS A 379 -1.96 45.72 -11.02
N LYS A 380 -0.71 46.15 -10.97
CA LYS A 380 0.46 45.33 -10.63
C LYS A 380 1.21 45.93 -9.44
N ILE A 381 1.70 45.06 -8.56
CA ILE A 381 2.69 45.41 -7.54
C ILE A 381 3.80 44.37 -7.60
N GLN A 382 5.05 44.81 -7.70
CA GLN A 382 6.24 43.99 -7.57
C GLN A 382 6.99 44.40 -6.30
N THR A 383 7.43 43.41 -5.54
CA THR A 383 8.36 43.63 -4.44
C THR A 383 9.62 42.82 -4.65
N ILE A 384 10.78 43.45 -4.48
CA ILE A 384 12.10 42.84 -4.57
C ILE A 384 12.68 42.79 -3.15
N ASN A 385 13.04 41.59 -2.68
CA ASN A 385 13.58 41.38 -1.33
C ASN A 385 12.69 42.02 -0.23
N GLY A 386 11.37 41.97 -0.43
CA GLY A 386 10.36 42.52 0.51
C GLY A 386 10.09 44.03 0.39
N LYS A 387 10.84 44.78 -0.41
CA LYS A 387 10.60 46.21 -0.67
C LYS A 387 9.79 46.39 -1.96
N LYS A 388 8.84 47.32 -1.97
CA LYS A 388 8.09 47.68 -3.19
C LYS A 388 9.07 48.30 -4.20
N ASP A 389 9.11 47.72 -5.39
CA ASP A 389 10.00 48.15 -6.47
C ASP A 389 9.15 48.78 -7.58
N ILE A 390 8.66 47.98 -8.52
CA ILE A 390 7.80 48.43 -9.62
C ILE A 390 6.32 48.20 -9.28
N GLY A 391 5.43 49.08 -9.72
CA GLY A 391 4.00 48.84 -9.66
C GLY A 391 3.22 49.84 -10.50
N TRP A 392 2.09 49.40 -11.04
CA TRP A 392 1.25 50.24 -11.85
C TRP A 392 -0.24 50.05 -11.58
N ASP A 393 -1.01 51.09 -11.84
CA ASP A 393 -2.48 51.11 -11.74
C ASP A 393 -3.06 51.55 -13.09
N GLN A 394 -3.94 50.73 -13.68
CA GLN A 394 -4.62 51.02 -14.94
C GLN A 394 -5.97 51.71 -14.69
N ASP A 395 -6.14 52.89 -15.27
CA ASP A 395 -7.44 53.55 -15.40
C ASP A 395 -8.01 53.30 -16.80
N ILE A 396 -8.84 52.26 -16.90
CA ILE A 396 -9.47 51.84 -18.15
C ILE A 396 -10.37 52.93 -18.73
N ARG A 397 -10.99 53.77 -17.90
CA ARG A 397 -11.93 54.79 -18.38
C ARG A 397 -11.21 55.89 -19.13
N ASN A 398 -10.05 56.29 -18.60
CA ASN A 398 -9.24 57.36 -19.16
C ASN A 398 -8.15 56.86 -20.12
N GLY A 399 -8.00 55.54 -20.29
CA GLY A 399 -7.00 54.96 -21.19
C GLY A 399 -5.57 55.27 -20.75
N ILE A 400 -5.30 55.17 -19.44
CA ILE A 400 -3.96 55.46 -18.89
C ILE A 400 -3.49 54.36 -17.95
N ILE A 401 -2.17 54.17 -17.88
CA ILE A 401 -1.49 53.36 -16.86
C ILE A 401 -0.54 54.26 -16.09
N LYS A 402 -0.70 54.33 -14.77
CA LYS A 402 0.19 55.07 -13.88
C LYS A 402 1.29 54.13 -13.39
N LEU A 403 2.55 54.41 -13.72
CA LEU A 403 3.73 53.63 -13.33
C LEU A 403 4.60 54.51 -12.43
N GLY A 404 4.32 54.52 -11.12
CA GLY A 404 4.96 55.46 -10.20
C GLY A 404 4.65 56.93 -10.58
N PRO A 405 5.66 57.80 -10.81
CA PRO A 405 5.44 59.17 -11.27
C PRO A 405 5.10 59.27 -12.77
N GLU A 406 5.34 58.22 -13.56
CA GLU A 406 5.11 58.22 -15.00
C GLU A 406 3.66 57.86 -15.34
N THR A 407 3.17 58.42 -16.44
CA THR A 407 1.86 58.08 -17.00
C THR A 407 2.02 57.65 -18.45
N ILE A 408 1.60 56.43 -18.74
CA ILE A 408 1.59 55.86 -20.09
C ILE A 408 0.17 55.99 -20.62
N PHE A 409 0.01 56.67 -21.76
CA PHE A 409 -1.26 56.69 -22.50
C PHE A 409 -1.40 55.38 -23.26
N VAL A 410 -2.50 54.68 -23.02
CA VAL A 410 -2.73 53.34 -23.55
C VAL A 410 -4.00 53.27 -24.38
N SER A 411 -3.94 52.47 -25.43
CA SER A 411 -5.07 52.19 -26.30
C SER A 411 -6.08 51.26 -25.59
N LYS A 412 -7.19 50.93 -26.24
CA LYS A 412 -8.12 49.90 -25.77
C LYS A 412 -7.57 48.47 -25.94
N GLU A 413 -6.26 48.26 -25.83
CA GLU A 413 -5.60 46.95 -25.89
C GLU A 413 -5.36 46.37 -24.49
N ASP A 414 -5.00 45.08 -24.43
CA ASP A 414 -4.88 44.35 -23.16
C ASP A 414 -3.45 44.32 -22.64
N TYR A 415 -3.25 44.93 -21.48
CA TYR A 415 -1.96 45.08 -20.82
C TYR A 415 -1.88 44.13 -19.61
N TYR A 416 -0.74 43.47 -19.47
CA TYR A 416 -0.49 42.51 -18.40
C TYR A 416 0.92 42.65 -17.84
N GLY A 417 1.08 42.35 -16.56
CA GLY A 417 2.33 41.93 -15.98
C GLY A 417 2.58 40.45 -16.27
N TYR A 418 3.78 39.98 -15.92
CA TYR A 418 4.17 38.58 -16.05
C TYR A 418 3.20 37.60 -15.37
N GLU A 419 2.74 37.94 -14.16
CA GLU A 419 1.75 37.19 -13.38
C GLU A 419 0.40 37.07 -14.08
N GLY A 420 0.00 38.09 -14.84
CA GLY A 420 -1.24 38.13 -15.58
C GLY A 420 -1.29 37.09 -16.69
N LEU A 421 -0.11 36.67 -17.21
CA LEU A 421 0.01 35.70 -18.29
C LEU A 421 -0.48 34.30 -17.91
N TRP A 422 -0.28 33.87 -16.66
CA TRP A 422 -0.79 32.58 -16.16
C TRP A 422 -2.30 32.51 -16.28
N TYR A 423 -2.97 33.59 -15.90
CA TYR A 423 -4.42 33.64 -15.94
C TYR A 423 -4.95 33.87 -17.35
N LEU A 424 -4.24 34.66 -18.14
CA LEU A 424 -4.54 34.80 -19.57
C LEU A 424 -4.58 33.44 -20.25
N ALA A 425 -3.59 32.57 -20.01
CA ALA A 425 -3.55 31.23 -20.59
C ALA A 425 -4.78 30.39 -20.20
N SER A 426 -5.13 30.37 -18.91
CA SER A 426 -6.33 29.69 -18.42
C SER A 426 -7.62 30.26 -19.06
N TRP A 427 -7.76 31.58 -19.05
CA TRP A 427 -8.92 32.27 -19.57
C TRP A 427 -9.09 32.06 -21.08
N MET A 428 -8.01 32.13 -21.87
CA MET A 428 -8.05 31.84 -23.31
C MET A 428 -8.45 30.39 -23.60
N SER A 429 -7.89 29.43 -22.87
CA SER A 429 -8.23 28.01 -23.02
C SER A 429 -9.71 27.75 -22.72
N ARG A 430 -10.21 28.23 -21.58
CA ARG A 430 -11.61 28.04 -21.15
C ARG A 430 -12.64 28.69 -22.08
N ASN A 431 -12.30 29.83 -22.67
CA ASN A 431 -13.19 30.59 -23.57
C ASN A 431 -12.90 30.31 -25.05
N ASN A 432 -12.04 29.34 -25.37
CA ASN A 432 -11.66 28.95 -26.73
C ASN A 432 -11.21 30.13 -27.61
N ILE A 433 -10.38 31.01 -27.04
CA ILE A 433 -9.91 32.23 -27.71
C ILE A 433 -8.65 31.89 -28.48
N LYS A 434 -8.78 31.81 -29.81
CA LYS A 434 -7.71 31.33 -30.70
C LYS A 434 -6.49 32.24 -30.75
N LEU A 435 -6.69 33.55 -30.75
CA LEU A 435 -5.64 34.53 -30.95
C LEU A 435 -5.97 35.82 -30.20
N LYS A 436 -4.96 36.44 -29.58
CA LYS A 436 -5.11 37.71 -28.88
C LYS A 436 -3.80 38.50 -28.89
N ARG A 437 -3.86 39.76 -29.31
CA ARG A 437 -2.76 40.71 -29.12
C ARG A 437 -2.76 41.18 -27.66
N ILE A 438 -1.59 41.18 -27.04
CA ILE A 438 -1.41 41.63 -25.65
C ILE A 438 -0.16 42.49 -25.55
N PHE A 439 -0.07 43.28 -24.48
CA PHE A 439 1.11 44.08 -24.15
C PHE A 439 1.63 43.67 -22.78
N LEU A 440 2.89 43.24 -22.74
CA LEU A 440 3.57 42.92 -21.48
C LEU A 440 4.25 44.19 -20.95
N ILE A 441 3.92 44.58 -19.72
CA ILE A 441 4.58 45.69 -19.02
C ILE A 441 5.69 45.11 -18.15
N ASN A 442 6.93 45.26 -18.62
CA ASN A 442 8.15 44.84 -17.95
C ASN A 442 9.16 46.00 -18.01
N GLY A 443 8.98 46.99 -17.14
CA GLY A 443 9.68 48.29 -17.19
C GLY A 443 8.74 49.44 -17.56
N THR A 444 9.28 50.50 -18.16
CA THR A 444 8.55 51.72 -18.56
C THR A 444 7.90 51.62 -19.94
N GLU A 445 8.39 50.74 -20.83
CA GLU A 445 7.86 50.57 -22.18
C GLU A 445 7.08 49.25 -22.35
N PRO A 446 5.82 49.28 -22.84
CA PRO A 446 5.05 48.08 -23.12
C PRO A 446 5.60 47.28 -24.31
N ILE A 447 5.74 45.96 -24.14
CA ILE A 447 6.20 45.04 -25.18
C ILE A 447 4.98 44.40 -25.87
N SER A 448 4.81 44.65 -27.17
CA SER A 448 3.74 44.00 -27.96
C SER A 448 4.02 42.51 -28.16
N LEU A 449 3.09 41.66 -27.73
CA LEU A 449 3.14 40.21 -27.86
C LEU A 449 1.87 39.66 -28.50
N THR A 450 1.93 38.41 -28.95
CA THR A 450 0.78 37.66 -29.47
C THR A 450 0.59 36.39 -28.64
N ALA A 451 -0.59 36.22 -28.05
CA ALA A 451 -1.01 34.98 -27.42
C ALA A 451 -1.87 34.16 -28.39
N LYS A 452 -1.58 32.88 -28.55
CA LYS A 452 -2.26 31.97 -29.47
C LYS A 452 -2.60 30.67 -28.77
N LEU A 453 -3.86 30.25 -28.84
CA LEU A 453 -4.28 28.90 -28.48
C LEU A 453 -3.89 27.99 -29.65
N THR A 454 -2.74 27.30 -29.53
CA THR A 454 -2.18 26.48 -30.62
C THR A 454 -2.98 25.20 -30.82
N LYS A 455 -3.49 24.64 -29.72
CA LYS A 455 -4.47 23.55 -29.66
C LYS A 455 -5.20 23.60 -28.31
N ALA A 456 -6.16 22.72 -28.10
CA ALA A 456 -6.89 22.65 -26.83
C ALA A 456 -5.92 22.51 -25.64
N GLY A 457 -6.03 23.41 -24.66
CA GLY A 457 -5.18 23.40 -23.47
C GLY A 457 -3.76 23.91 -23.67
N GLU A 458 -3.35 24.41 -24.84
CA GLU A 458 -2.01 24.97 -25.04
C GLU A 458 -2.04 26.41 -25.55
N VAL A 459 -1.47 27.32 -24.76
CA VAL A 459 -1.37 28.75 -25.09
C VAL A 459 0.10 29.13 -25.24
N GLU A 460 0.46 29.58 -26.44
CA GLU A 460 1.79 30.10 -26.76
C GLU A 460 1.76 31.64 -26.75
N ILE A 461 2.78 32.25 -26.17
CA ILE A 461 3.00 33.71 -26.20
C ILE A 461 4.28 33.98 -26.98
N SER A 462 4.19 34.79 -28.04
CA SER A 462 5.30 35.10 -28.94
C SER A 462 5.51 36.60 -29.16
N LYS A 463 6.75 36.96 -29.49
CA LYS A 463 7.15 38.30 -29.95
C LYS A 463 7.65 38.20 -31.39
N ALA A 464 6.99 38.89 -32.31
CA ALA A 464 7.32 38.86 -33.74
C ALA A 464 7.48 37.43 -34.29
N GLY A 465 6.61 36.51 -33.87
CA GLY A 465 6.65 35.10 -34.29
C GLY A 465 7.59 34.20 -33.49
N ASN A 466 8.47 34.76 -32.65
CA ASN A 466 9.35 33.97 -31.78
C ASN A 466 8.64 33.64 -30.46
N ALA A 467 8.43 32.35 -30.18
CA ALA A 467 7.81 31.88 -28.95
C ALA A 467 8.68 32.19 -27.72
N LEU A 468 8.06 32.76 -26.68
CA LEU A 468 8.69 33.11 -25.41
C LEU A 468 8.22 32.19 -24.28
N TYR A 469 6.92 31.95 -24.21
CA TYR A 469 6.28 31.14 -23.18
C TYR A 469 5.28 30.18 -23.81
N GLN A 470 5.22 28.96 -23.30
CA GLN A 470 4.17 27.99 -23.64
C GLN A 470 3.54 27.45 -22.36
N PHE A 471 2.24 27.65 -22.24
CA PHE A 471 1.43 27.19 -21.11
C PHE A 471 0.64 25.96 -21.52
N SER A 472 0.76 24.87 -20.77
CA SER A 472 -0.18 23.75 -20.82
C SER A 472 -1.22 23.92 -19.72
N VAL A 473 -2.48 23.68 -20.05
CA VAL A 473 -3.64 23.91 -19.18
C VAL A 473 -4.50 22.65 -19.16
N ASP A 474 -4.89 22.20 -17.97
CA ASP A 474 -5.80 21.07 -17.81
C ASP A 474 -7.26 21.43 -18.18
N SER A 475 -8.14 20.43 -18.20
CA SER A 475 -9.57 20.60 -18.48
C SER A 475 -10.28 21.54 -17.50
N ASN A 476 -9.72 21.72 -16.31
CA ASN A 476 -10.29 22.51 -15.23
C ASN A 476 -9.74 23.95 -15.23
N GLY A 477 -8.86 24.28 -16.18
CA GLY A 477 -8.29 25.60 -16.38
C GLY A 477 -7.03 25.87 -15.56
N PHE A 478 -6.39 24.87 -14.95
CA PHE A 478 -5.13 25.05 -14.23
C PHE A 478 -3.94 24.92 -15.16
N VAL A 479 -2.98 25.84 -15.06
CA VAL A 479 -1.69 25.69 -15.75
C VAL A 479 -0.96 24.49 -15.14
N THR A 480 -0.73 23.44 -15.92
CA THR A 480 -0.01 22.24 -15.52
C THR A 480 1.47 22.33 -15.85
N ASN A 481 1.83 22.98 -16.95
CA ASN A 481 3.22 23.25 -17.31
C ASN A 481 3.39 24.68 -17.81
N LEU A 482 4.54 25.28 -17.47
CA LEU A 482 5.05 26.46 -18.14
C LEU A 482 6.43 26.16 -18.71
N PHE A 483 6.55 26.25 -20.03
CA PHE A 483 7.80 26.12 -20.74
C PHE A 483 8.32 27.50 -21.18
N PHE A 484 9.56 27.79 -20.81
CA PHE A 484 10.33 28.95 -21.19
C PHE A 484 11.14 28.60 -22.44
N THR A 485 10.60 28.93 -23.61
CA THR A 485 11.20 28.52 -24.89
C THR A 485 12.64 29.00 -25.06
N PRO A 486 13.01 30.26 -24.74
CA PRO A 486 14.37 30.75 -24.94
C PRO A 486 15.44 30.07 -24.08
N SER A 487 15.06 29.55 -22.90
CA SER A 487 15.97 28.88 -21.96
C SER A 487 15.80 27.36 -21.96
N LYS A 488 14.84 26.82 -22.73
CA LYS A 488 14.45 25.40 -22.76
C LYS A 488 14.16 24.83 -21.36
N GLN A 489 13.51 25.64 -20.54
CA GLN A 489 13.24 25.31 -19.15
C GLN A 489 11.74 25.05 -18.93
N MET A 490 11.40 24.11 -18.05
CA MET A 490 10.01 23.77 -17.73
C MET A 490 9.74 23.88 -16.23
N LEU A 491 8.55 24.39 -15.89
CA LEU A 491 7.96 24.31 -14.56
C LEU A 491 6.75 23.39 -14.62
N THR A 492 6.68 22.43 -13.70
CA THR A 492 5.61 21.42 -13.65
C THR A 492 4.78 21.62 -12.40
N LEU A 493 3.45 21.63 -12.52
CA LEU A 493 2.54 21.72 -11.39
C LEU A 493 2.68 20.46 -10.51
N VAL A 494 2.94 20.66 -9.21
CA VAL A 494 3.07 19.56 -8.24
C VAL A 494 1.98 19.57 -7.16
N SER A 495 1.24 20.67 -6.99
CA SER A 495 0.08 20.73 -6.09
C SER A 495 -0.82 21.92 -6.40
N LYS A 496 -2.13 21.78 -6.15
CA LYS A 496 -3.13 22.84 -6.16
C LYS A 496 -4.02 22.73 -4.93
N GLU A 497 -4.01 23.72 -4.06
CA GLU A 497 -4.66 23.65 -2.74
C GLU A 497 -5.48 24.90 -2.42
N THR A 498 -6.64 24.71 -1.80
CA THR A 498 -7.30 25.77 -1.03
C THR A 498 -7.10 25.54 0.46
N LYS A 499 -7.53 26.49 1.30
CA LYS A 499 -7.55 26.30 2.76
C LYS A 499 -8.34 25.05 3.15
N SER A 500 -9.51 24.86 2.53
CA SER A 500 -10.36 23.69 2.73
C SER A 500 -9.72 22.41 2.20
N THR A 501 -9.16 22.37 0.97
CA THR A 501 -8.55 21.12 0.49
C THR A 501 -7.32 20.73 1.30
N LYS A 502 -6.54 21.70 1.80
CA LYS A 502 -5.45 21.43 2.75
C LYS A 502 -5.95 20.84 4.07
N ALA A 503 -7.01 21.41 4.65
CA ALA A 503 -7.64 20.87 5.85
C ALA A 503 -8.24 19.47 5.62
N ASN A 504 -8.85 19.24 4.47
CA ASN A 504 -9.39 17.97 4.04
C ASN A 504 -8.31 16.90 3.90
N LYS A 505 -7.20 17.18 3.22
CA LYS A 505 -6.05 16.27 3.14
C LYS A 505 -5.52 15.92 4.53
N ALA A 506 -5.41 16.89 5.43
CA ALA A 506 -5.02 16.65 6.82
C ALA A 506 -6.02 15.75 7.55
N LYS A 507 -7.34 15.98 7.39
CA LYS A 507 -8.41 15.15 7.94
C LYS A 507 -8.34 13.71 7.43
N ILE A 508 -8.14 13.50 6.12
CA ILE A 508 -7.96 12.18 5.50
C ILE A 508 -6.74 11.49 6.11
N LYS A 509 -5.58 12.16 6.15
CA LYS A 509 -4.35 11.59 6.73
C LYS A 509 -4.52 11.24 8.20
N GLN A 510 -5.19 12.08 8.97
CA GLN A 510 -5.47 11.81 10.38
C GLN A 510 -6.41 10.60 10.53
N TYR A 511 -7.44 10.49 9.69
CA TYR A 511 -8.30 9.32 9.68
C TYR A 511 -7.49 8.04 9.34
N MET A 512 -6.62 8.11 8.33
CA MET A 512 -5.73 7.00 7.97
C MET A 512 -4.83 6.58 9.14
N GLN A 513 -4.18 7.54 9.81
CA GLN A 513 -3.31 7.28 10.96
C GLN A 513 -4.07 6.65 12.13
N ASN A 514 -5.22 7.21 12.50
CA ASN A 514 -6.03 6.73 13.61
C ASN A 514 -6.58 5.31 13.36
N ASN A 515 -6.89 4.99 12.11
CA ASN A 515 -7.50 3.74 11.72
C ASN A 515 -6.53 2.75 11.07
N LYS A 516 -5.22 3.04 11.07
CA LYS A 516 -4.18 2.18 10.49
C LYS A 516 -4.44 1.86 9.01
N ILE A 517 -4.70 2.87 8.19
CA ILE A 517 -4.85 2.73 6.73
C ILE A 517 -3.61 3.30 6.05
N ILE A 518 -3.11 2.60 5.04
CA ILE A 518 -1.95 2.99 4.24
C ILE A 518 -2.31 3.03 2.76
N LEU A 519 -1.55 3.81 1.99
CA LEU A 519 -1.51 3.73 0.54
C LEU A 519 -0.53 2.61 0.14
N LEU A 520 -0.95 1.71 -0.76
CA LEU A 520 -0.18 0.54 -1.27
C LEU A 520 0.80 0.89 -2.39
#